data_AF-A0A2R6GHF5-F1
#
_entry.id   AF-A0A2R6GHF5-F1
#
_cell.length_a   1.000
_cell.length_b   1.000
_cell.length_c   1.000
_cell.angle_alpha   90.00
_cell.angle_beta   90.00
_cell.angle_gamma   90.00
#
_symmetry.space_group_name_H-M   'P 1'
#
loop_
_entity.id
_entity.type
_entity.pdbx_description
1 polymer ?
#
loop_
_entity_poly.entity_id
_entity_poly.type
_entity_poly.pdbx_seq_one_letter_code
_entity_poly.pdbx_strand_id
1 'polypeptide(L)'
;MYIYIVVRPFVVWGLYATAFHVLSTMFGGSGSLRRTFVLTGWGFIPWVVTELVFLATTDYVIDQVPEPGPLGLFNYLMQIQNHLLLSVTSALGLVITVWAMPDLLWVYAVKHARNLTTRQAIIVVNVPVGLVVLFTLNDLLQPFI
;
A
#
# COMPACT_ATOMS: atom_id res chain seq x y z
N MET A 1 -9.14 16.56 0.39
CA MET A 1 -9.01 15.36 -0.45
C MET A 1 -7.62 14.72 -0.33
N TYR A 2 -6.53 15.48 -0.43
CA TYR A 2 -5.15 14.96 -0.39
C TYR A 2 -4.68 14.32 0.92
N ILE A 3 -5.25 14.71 2.07
CA ILE A 3 -4.85 14.13 3.36
C ILE A 3 -5.12 12.62 3.44
N TYR A 4 -6.17 12.13 2.77
CA TYR A 4 -6.50 10.71 2.73
C TYR A 4 -5.41 9.89 2.03
N ILE A 5 -4.83 10.43 0.94
CA ILE A 5 -3.78 9.79 0.14
C ILE A 5 -2.54 9.53 0.99
N VAL A 6 -2.17 10.52 1.80
CA VAL A 6 -0.98 10.43 2.66
C VAL A 6 -1.24 9.60 3.91
N VAL A 7 -2.42 9.68 4.53
CA VAL A 7 -2.71 9.02 5.81
C VAL A 7 -3.01 7.53 5.65
N ARG A 8 -3.66 7.13 4.55
CA ARG A 8 -4.10 5.74 4.32
C ARG A 8 -2.98 4.70 4.44
N PRO A 9 -1.78 4.87 3.84
CA PRO A 9 -0.69 3.91 4.00
C PRO A 9 -0.30 3.67 5.46
N PHE A 10 -0.30 4.72 6.30
CA PHE A 10 0.03 4.61 7.72
C PHE A 10 -1.05 3.87 8.53
N VAL A 11 -2.32 4.10 8.20
CA VAL A 11 -3.43 3.37 8.83
C VAL A 11 -3.34 1.88 8.49
N VAL A 12 -3.16 1.56 7.20
CA VAL A 12 -3.03 0.17 6.74
C VAL A 12 -1.80 -0.48 7.35
N TRP A 13 -0.67 0.22 7.41
CA TRP A 13 0.53 -0.24 8.12
C TRP A 13 0.27 -0.59 9.58
N GLY A 14 -0.41 0.30 10.32
CA GLY A 14 -0.78 0.05 11.71
C GLY A 14 -1.66 -1.19 11.88
N LEU A 15 -2.63 -1.40 10.98
CA LEU A 15 -3.49 -2.57 10.99
C LEU A 15 -2.70 -3.86 10.75
N TYR A 16 -1.83 -3.91 9.73
CA TYR A 16 -1.00 -5.09 9.47
C TYR A 16 -0.01 -5.36 10.60
N ALA A 17 0.69 -4.34 11.11
CA ALA A 17 1.61 -4.50 12.22
C ALA A 17 0.93 -5.06 13.47
N THR A 18 -0.28 -4.58 13.76
CA THR A 18 -1.11 -5.07 14.86
C THR A 18 -1.57 -6.50 14.62
N ALA A 19 -2.09 -6.81 13.43
CA ALA A 19 -2.53 -8.16 13.06
C ALA A 19 -1.39 -9.18 13.18
N PHE A 20 -0.21 -8.87 12.64
CA PHE A 20 0.96 -9.74 12.74
C PHE A 20 1.40 -9.92 14.20
N HIS A 21 1.38 -8.85 15.00
CA HIS A 21 1.73 -8.94 16.40
C HIS A 21 0.76 -9.84 17.17
N VAL A 22 -0.55 -9.68 16.98
CA VAL A 22 -1.58 -10.49 17.63
C VAL A 22 -1.50 -11.95 17.19
N LEU A 23 -1.49 -12.23 15.89
CA LEU A 23 -1.46 -13.59 15.35
C LEU A 23 -0.20 -14.36 15.74
N SER A 24 0.94 -13.67 15.85
CA SER A 24 2.18 -14.31 16.30
C SER A 24 2.11 -14.88 17.73
N THR A 25 1.18 -14.41 18.58
CA THR A 25 1.04 -14.93 19.95
C THR A 25 0.62 -16.39 19.98
N MET A 26 -0.13 -16.86 18.96
CA MET A 26 -0.53 -18.26 18.79
C MET A 26 0.66 -19.20 18.59
N PHE A 27 1.81 -18.65 18.19
CA PHE A 27 3.06 -19.37 17.97
C PHE A 27 4.12 -19.10 19.05
N GLY A 28 3.73 -18.49 20.17
CA GLY A 28 4.66 -18.11 21.24
C GLY A 28 5.54 -16.91 20.92
N GLY A 29 5.11 -16.05 19.98
CA GLY A 29 5.86 -14.86 19.58
C GLY A 29 6.18 -13.93 20.75
N SER A 30 7.44 -13.51 20.85
CA SER A 30 7.98 -12.64 21.93
C SER A 30 8.44 -11.29 21.40
N GLY A 31 8.68 -10.29 22.26
CA GLY A 31 9.07 -8.94 21.82
C GLY A 31 7.93 -7.93 21.78
N SER A 32 8.23 -6.68 21.39
CA SER A 32 7.27 -5.57 21.50
C SER A 32 6.54 -5.26 20.19
N LEU A 33 5.32 -4.75 20.29
CA LEU A 33 4.56 -4.23 19.14
C LEU A 33 5.34 -3.15 18.40
N ARG A 34 6.08 -2.30 19.13
CA ARG A 34 6.96 -1.28 18.54
C ARG A 34 7.98 -1.89 17.57
N ARG A 35 8.59 -3.03 17.93
CA ARG A 35 9.57 -3.69 17.05
C ARG A 35 8.90 -4.26 15.79
N THR A 36 7.70 -4.85 15.94
CA THR A 36 6.90 -5.32 14.80
C THR A 36 6.53 -4.16 13.88
N PHE A 37 6.05 -3.05 14.44
CA PHE A 37 5.67 -1.85 13.70
C PHE A 37 6.85 -1.32 12.89
N VAL A 38 7.99 -1.01 13.53
CA VAL A 38 9.16 -0.45 12.83
C VAL A 38 9.69 -1.37 11.73
N LEU A 39 9.78 -2.68 11.97
CA LEU A 39 10.32 -3.60 10.96
C LEU A 39 9.37 -3.84 9.79
N THR A 40 8.06 -3.89 10.03
CA THR A 40 7.05 -4.06 8.97
C THR A 40 6.90 -2.80 8.11
N GLY A 41 7.27 -1.63 8.64
CA GLY A 41 7.26 -0.36 7.91
C GLY A 41 8.11 -0.35 6.64
N TRP A 42 9.17 -1.16 6.59
CA TRP A 42 9.98 -1.30 5.38
C TRP A 42 9.18 -1.79 4.16
N GLY A 43 8.13 -2.59 4.37
CA GLY A 43 7.22 -2.98 3.29
C GLY A 43 6.25 -1.88 2.85
N PHE A 44 6.10 -0.80 3.63
CA PHE A 44 5.19 0.33 3.33
C PHE A 44 5.90 1.55 2.73
N ILE A 45 7.22 1.67 2.88
CA ILE A 45 8.01 2.79 2.32
C ILE A 45 7.74 3.00 0.82
N PRO A 46 7.75 1.95 -0.03
CA PRO A 46 7.44 2.06 -1.47
C PRO A 46 6.11 2.74 -1.75
N TRP A 47 5.08 2.35 -1.01
CA TRP A 47 3.75 2.89 -1.17
C TRP A 47 3.70 4.35 -0.73
N VAL A 48 4.25 4.69 0.43
CA VAL A 48 4.33 6.08 0.90
C VAL A 48 5.07 6.97 -0.10
N VAL A 49 6.22 6.53 -0.60
CA VAL A 49 6.99 7.28 -1.60
C VAL A 49 6.18 7.46 -2.89
N THR A 50 5.53 6.40 -3.37
CA THR A 50 4.71 6.46 -4.59
C THR A 50 3.55 7.44 -4.44
N GLU A 51 2.85 7.44 -3.31
CA GLU A 51 1.73 8.37 -3.05
C GLU A 51 2.21 9.82 -2.98
N LEU A 52 3.38 10.08 -2.39
CA LEU A 52 3.97 11.42 -2.36
C LEU A 52 4.37 11.90 -3.77
N VAL A 53 4.97 11.03 -4.59
CA VAL A 53 5.33 11.35 -5.98
C VAL A 53 4.08 11.58 -6.83
N PHE A 54 3.04 10.76 -6.65
CA PHE A 54 1.76 10.90 -7.33
C PHE A 54 1.09 12.23 -6.98
N LEU A 55 1.09 12.60 -5.70
CA LEU A 55 0.56 13.89 -5.23
C LEU A 55 1.29 15.07 -5.89
N ALA A 56 2.62 15.07 -5.84
CA ALA A 56 3.44 16.14 -6.43
C ALA A 56 3.26 16.23 -7.95
N THR A 57 3.15 15.08 -8.63
CA THR A 57 2.93 15.05 -10.08
C THR A 57 1.54 15.56 -10.45
N THR A 58 0.52 15.22 -9.64
CA THR A 58 -0.86 15.69 -9.87
C THR A 58 -0.95 17.21 -9.75
N ASP A 59 -0.35 17.77 -8.71
CA ASP A 59 -0.29 19.22 -8.48
C ASP A 59 0.39 19.92 -9.68
N TYR A 60 1.54 19.41 -10.10
CA TYR A 60 2.25 19.93 -11.27
C TYR A 60 1.42 19.84 -12.56
N VAL A 61 0.72 18.73 -12.79
CA VAL A 61 -0.11 18.54 -14.01
C VAL A 61 -1.31 19.48 -14.02
N ILE A 62 -1.95 19.72 -12.86
CA ILE A 62 -3.07 20.67 -12.74
C ILE A 62 -2.64 22.06 -13.22
N ASP A 63 -1.43 22.50 -12.86
CA ASP A 63 -0.88 23.79 -13.29
C ASP A 63 -0.58 23.86 -14.80
N GLN A 64 -0.37 22.73 -15.47
CA GLN A 64 -0.08 22.66 -16.90
C GLN A 64 -1.33 22.59 -17.78
N VAL A 65 -2.46 22.09 -17.26
CA VAL A 65 -3.69 21.95 -18.02
C VAL A 65 -4.50 23.26 -17.92
N PRO A 66 -4.86 23.91 -19.03
CA PRO A 66 -5.63 25.15 -18.99
C PRO A 66 -6.96 24.98 -18.25
N GLU A 67 -7.32 25.96 -17.43
CA GLU A 67 -8.57 25.93 -16.67
C GLU A 67 -9.79 25.76 -17.59
N PRO A 68 -10.80 24.97 -17.17
CA PRO A 68 -11.97 24.75 -17.99
C PRO A 68 -12.82 26.03 -18.08
N GLY A 69 -13.33 26.31 -19.28
CA GLY A 69 -14.48 27.20 -19.44
C GLY A 69 -15.75 26.65 -18.76
N PRO A 70 -16.85 27.41 -18.70
CA PRO A 70 -18.05 27.09 -17.91
C PRO A 70 -18.69 25.71 -18.16
N LEU A 71 -18.45 25.11 -19.33
CA LEU A 71 -18.99 23.81 -19.73
C LEU A 71 -17.90 22.74 -19.95
N GLY A 72 -16.65 23.04 -19.62
CA GLY A 72 -15.47 22.24 -20.00
C GLY A 72 -14.94 21.27 -18.95
N LEU A 73 -15.57 21.17 -17.77
CA LEU A 73 -15.02 20.43 -16.63
C LEU A 73 -14.69 18.96 -16.96
N PHE A 74 -15.55 18.29 -17.74
CA PHE A 74 -15.31 16.89 -18.11
C PHE A 74 -14.03 16.73 -18.95
N ASN A 75 -13.85 17.55 -19.98
CA ASN A 75 -12.66 17.51 -20.84
C ASN A 75 -11.39 17.92 -20.09
N TYR A 76 -11.50 18.81 -19.11
CA TYR A 76 -10.40 19.18 -18.24
C TYR A 76 -9.94 18.01 -17.35
N LEU A 77 -10.87 17.34 -16.68
CA LEU A 77 -10.56 16.16 -15.87
C LEU A 77 -9.97 15.02 -16.71
N MET A 78 -10.50 14.79 -17.92
CA MET A 78 -9.94 13.83 -18.87
C MET A 78 -8.50 14.16 -19.29
N GLN A 79 -8.17 15.43 -19.51
CA GLN A 79 -6.82 15.86 -19.87
C GLN A 79 -5.82 15.65 -18.73
N ILE A 80 -6.22 15.94 -17.49
CA ILE A 80 -5.41 15.64 -16.31
C ILE A 80 -5.22 14.12 -16.19
N GLN A 81 -6.29 13.34 -16.21
CA GLN A 81 -6.22 11.89 -15.99
C GLN A 81 -5.37 11.17 -17.04
N ASN A 82 -5.43 11.61 -18.31
CA ASN A 82 -4.67 11.02 -19.40
C ASN A 82 -3.31 11.70 -19.64
N HIS A 83 -2.86 12.58 -18.73
CA HIS A 83 -1.59 13.26 -18.88
C HIS A 83 -0.42 12.26 -18.77
N LEU A 84 0.51 12.29 -19.72
CA LEU A 84 1.62 11.35 -19.82
C LEU A 84 2.41 11.21 -18.52
N LEU A 85 2.71 12.33 -17.83
CA LEU A 85 3.42 12.32 -16.55
C LEU A 85 2.70 11.48 -15.48
N LEU A 86 1.36 11.56 -15.40
CA LEU A 86 0.60 10.76 -14.44
C LEU A 86 0.58 9.28 -14.81
N SER A 87 0.54 8.96 -16.10
CA SER A 87 0.67 7.57 -16.57
C SER A 87 2.05 6.98 -16.24
N VAL A 88 3.13 7.74 -16.47
CA VAL A 88 4.50 7.34 -16.13
C VAL A 88 4.67 7.17 -14.63
N THR A 89 4.20 8.12 -13.82
CA THR A 89 4.25 8.03 -12.36
C THR A 89 3.48 6.82 -11.83
N SER A 90 2.33 6.50 -12.41
CA SER A 90 1.56 5.31 -12.06
C SER A 90 2.32 4.02 -12.42
N ALA A 91 2.96 3.97 -13.59
CA ALA A 91 3.77 2.84 -14.03
C ALA A 91 5.02 2.65 -13.15
N LEU A 92 5.69 3.74 -12.76
CA LEU A 92 6.79 3.72 -11.79
C LEU A 92 6.32 3.21 -10.42
N GLY A 93 5.11 3.59 -10.00
CA GLY A 93 4.47 3.05 -8.81
C GLY A 93 4.34 1.53 -8.84
N LEU A 94 3.98 0.94 -9.99
CA LEU A 94 3.93 -0.51 -10.15
C LEU A 94 5.32 -1.17 -10.02
N VAL A 95 6.37 -0.61 -10.62
CA VAL A 95 7.74 -1.13 -10.51
C VAL A 95 8.25 -1.06 -9.07
N ILE A 96 7.96 0.04 -8.38
CA ILE A 96 8.27 0.24 -6.95
C ILE A 96 7.45 -0.72 -6.08
N THR A 97 6.24 -1.08 -6.48
CA THR A 97 5.39 -2.09 -5.80
C THR A 97 5.95 -3.51 -5.99
N VAL A 98 6.54 -3.81 -7.16
CA VAL A 98 7.21 -5.11 -7.41
C VAL A 98 8.51 -5.24 -6.60
N TRP A 99 9.28 -4.16 -6.43
CA TRP A 99 10.41 -4.11 -5.48
C TRP A 99 9.98 -4.47 -4.05
N ALA A 100 8.71 -4.20 -3.75
CA ALA A 100 8.08 -4.39 -2.48
C ALA A 100 7.26 -5.67 -2.42
N MET A 101 7.66 -6.78 -3.06
CA MET A 101 7.03 -8.10 -2.84
C MET A 101 6.98 -8.38 -1.32
N PRO A 102 5.89 -8.00 -0.64
CA PRO A 102 5.98 -7.55 0.75
C PRO A 102 6.10 -8.74 1.67
N ASP A 103 5.67 -9.91 1.21
CA ASP A 103 5.63 -11.14 1.95
C ASP A 103 7.03 -11.54 2.42
N LEU A 104 8.08 -11.34 1.61
CA LEU A 104 9.44 -11.69 2.05
C LEU A 104 9.96 -10.72 3.14
N LEU A 105 9.71 -9.42 2.97
CA LEU A 105 10.11 -8.39 3.94
C LEU A 105 9.31 -8.50 5.24
N TRP A 106 8.01 -8.73 5.16
CA TRP A 106 7.13 -8.91 6.31
C TRP A 106 7.39 -10.24 7.00
N VAL A 107 7.66 -11.32 6.28
CA VAL A 107 8.08 -12.59 6.90
C VAL A 107 9.39 -12.41 7.63
N TYR A 108 10.38 -11.74 7.03
CA TYR A 108 11.64 -11.42 7.69
C TYR A 108 11.42 -10.52 8.91
N ALA A 109 10.60 -9.47 8.78
CA ALA A 109 10.27 -8.54 9.85
C ALA A 109 9.59 -9.25 11.02
N VAL A 110 8.55 -10.06 10.76
CA VAL A 110 7.82 -10.81 11.79
C VAL A 110 8.71 -11.84 12.44
N LYS A 111 9.50 -12.59 11.66
CA LYS A 111 10.49 -13.56 12.18
C LYS A 111 11.39 -12.92 13.24
N HIS A 112 12.01 -11.78 12.92
CA HIS A 112 12.99 -11.13 13.80
C HIS A 112 12.35 -10.22 14.86
N ALA A 113 11.17 -9.66 14.60
CA ALA A 113 10.43 -8.87 15.58
C ALA A 113 9.82 -9.76 16.67
N ARG A 114 9.36 -10.96 16.29
CA ARG A 114 8.57 -11.87 17.12
C ARG A 114 9.30 -13.13 17.56
N ASN A 115 10.56 -13.30 17.14
CA ASN A 115 11.37 -14.48 17.42
C ASN A 115 10.67 -15.79 17.03
N LEU A 116 10.13 -15.83 15.80
CA LEU A 116 9.45 -16.99 15.24
C LEU A 116 10.38 -17.77 14.31
N THR A 117 10.05 -19.04 14.05
CA THR A 117 10.64 -19.75 12.91
C THR A 117 10.13 -19.15 11.59
N THR A 118 10.88 -19.35 10.49
CA THR A 118 10.45 -18.89 9.16
C THR A 118 9.07 -19.44 8.79
N ARG A 119 8.80 -20.72 9.08
CA ARG A 119 7.49 -21.35 8.78
C ARG A 119 6.34 -20.68 9.53
N GLN A 120 6.53 -20.37 10.82
CA GLN A 120 5.51 -19.67 11.62
C GLN A 120 5.30 -18.24 11.12
N ALA A 121 6.38 -17.52 10.80
CA ALA A 121 6.28 -16.16 10.27
C ALA A 121 5.53 -16.11 8.92
N ILE A 122 5.76 -17.08 8.03
CA ILE A 122 5.00 -17.23 6.78
C ILE A 122 3.49 -17.36 7.06
N ILE A 123 3.10 -18.20 8.02
CA ILE A 123 1.68 -18.38 8.38
C ILE A 123 1.10 -17.08 8.94
N VAL A 124 1.81 -16.42 9.87
CA VAL A 124 1.37 -15.16 10.50
C VAL A 124 1.15 -14.06 9.47
N VAL A 125 2.01 -13.96 8.45
CA VAL A 125 1.92 -12.93 7.40
C VAL A 125 0.83 -13.27 6.39
N ASN A 126 0.79 -14.51 5.92
CA ASN A 126 -0.12 -14.90 4.83
C ASN A 126 -1.58 -15.02 5.27
N VAL A 127 -1.89 -15.15 6.56
CA VAL A 127 -3.29 -15.17 7.02
C VAL A 127 -3.97 -13.81 6.78
N PRO A 128 -3.47 -12.66 7.29
CA PRO A 128 -4.05 -11.35 6.97
C PRO A 128 -3.99 -11.01 5.49
N VAL A 129 -2.86 -11.27 4.84
CA VAL A 129 -2.68 -10.95 3.40
C VAL A 129 -3.62 -11.78 2.55
N GLY A 130 -3.72 -13.09 2.81
CA GLY A 130 -4.63 -13.99 2.11
C GLY A 130 -6.09 -13.60 2.26
N LEU A 131 -6.53 -13.18 3.45
CA LEU A 131 -7.88 -12.66 3.65
C LEU A 131 -8.15 -11.42 2.78
N VAL A 132 -7.24 -10.45 2.78
CA VAL A 132 -7.38 -9.24 1.96
C VAL A 132 -7.40 -9.58 0.47
N VAL A 133 -6.55 -10.50 0.02
CA VAL A 133 -6.55 -10.99 -1.37
C VAL A 133 -7.89 -11.65 -1.72
N LEU A 134 -8.43 -12.53 -0.86
CA LEU A 134 -9.72 -13.18 -1.09
C LEU A 134 -10.87 -12.17 -1.19
N PHE A 135 -10.93 -11.18 -0.30
CA PHE A 135 -11.93 -10.10 -0.39
C PHE A 135 -11.77 -9.30 -1.69
N THR A 136 -10.54 -8.92 -2.04
CA THR A 136 -10.25 -8.16 -3.26
C THR A 136 -10.65 -8.95 -4.52
N LEU A 137 -10.37 -10.25 -4.55
CA LEU A 137 -10.75 -11.12 -5.66
C LEU A 137 -12.26 -11.27 -5.77
N ASN A 138 -12.97 -11.44 -4.65
CA ASN A 138 -14.43 -11.47 -4.65
C ASN A 138 -14.99 -10.19 -5.28
N ASP A 139 -14.53 -9.02 -4.83
CA ASP A 139 -15.00 -7.72 -5.32
C ASP A 139 -14.71 -7.51 -6.81
N LEU A 140 -13.56 -7.98 -7.30
CA LEU A 140 -13.21 -7.93 -8.72
C LEU A 140 -14.04 -8.88 -9.59
N LEU A 141 -14.48 -10.01 -9.04
CA LEU A 141 -15.24 -11.03 -9.78
C LEU A 141 -16.75 -10.80 -9.77
N GLN A 142 -17.29 -10.04 -8.80
CA GLN A 142 -18.74 -9.78 -8.70
C GLN A 142 -19.41 -9.26 -9.99
N PRO A 143 -18.79 -8.39 -10.81
CA PRO A 143 -19.41 -7.94 -12.06
C PRO A 143 -19.57 -9.03 -13.12
N PHE A 144 -18.90 -10.18 -12.96
CA PHE A 144 -18.84 -11.26 -13.95
C PHE A 144 -19.60 -12.54 -13.54
N ILE A 145 -20.17 -12.57 -12.33
CA ILE A 145 -20.94 -13.69 -11.77
C ILE A 145 -22.38 -13.24 -11.56
#